data_AF-A0A2E7K2Q4-F1
#
_entry.id   AF-A0A2E7K2Q4-F1
#
_cell.length_a   1.000
_cell.length_b   1.000
_cell.length_c   1.000
_cell.angle_alpha   90.00
_cell.angle_beta   90.00
_cell.angle_gamma   90.00
#
_symmetry.space_group_name_H-M   'P 1'
#
loop_
_entity.id
_entity.type
_entity.pdbx_description
1 polymer ?
#
loop_
_entity_poly.entity_id
_entity_poly.type
_entity_poly.pdbx_seq_one_letter_code
_entity_poly.pdbx_strand_id
1 'polypeptide(L)'
;GSKLIGQSVGQIGFHHNYHCIVLGIQRKARMITSRMTGIRLAAGDVLLVMGTRDDIRKLRESKDMVVMEWSTEELPSKKYARRVGIIFAGVIGAAATGFMPIHMSAFIGAGLVVLTGCLNLRQSMRALDSSIIFLIAAGLAMSVALQVTGGAALLAHGLVNIMMGADPVIIMSAMFLLMAVLTNVLSNNATALLFTPIAISTANELGVEPEMFIYAVIFASNCCALASPIGYQTNLIVMGPGHYKFADYMRAGVPLAILIWLAYTAYSFVMF
;
A
#
# COMPACT_ATOMS: atom_id res chain seq x y z
N GLY A 1 27.15 -33.66 -3.76
CA GLY A 1 27.49 -32.83 -2.59
C GLY A 1 28.28 -31.64 -3.08
N SER A 2 28.00 -30.44 -2.55
CA SER A 2 28.66 -29.19 -2.97
C SER A 2 30.11 -29.13 -2.45
N LYS A 3 31.04 -28.65 -3.29
CA LYS A 3 32.47 -28.45 -2.93
C LYS A 3 32.68 -27.33 -1.91
N LEU A 4 31.65 -26.53 -1.65
CA LEU A 4 31.68 -25.39 -0.73
C LEU A 4 31.49 -25.79 0.74
N ILE A 5 31.09 -27.05 0.99
CA ILE A 5 30.83 -27.55 2.34
C ILE A 5 32.16 -27.64 3.11
N GLY A 6 32.21 -27.03 4.30
CA GLY A 6 33.38 -27.04 5.20
C GLY A 6 34.38 -25.92 4.96
N GLN A 7 34.28 -25.17 3.86
CA GLN A 7 35.11 -23.98 3.61
C GLN A 7 34.51 -22.74 4.28
N SER A 8 35.37 -21.80 4.70
CA SER A 8 34.90 -20.52 5.21
C SER A 8 34.48 -19.58 4.07
N VAL A 9 33.52 -18.68 4.33
CA VAL A 9 33.10 -17.69 3.32
C VAL A 9 34.28 -16.83 2.83
N GLY A 10 35.24 -16.53 3.71
CA GLY A 10 36.47 -15.85 3.33
C GLY A 10 37.40 -16.68 2.45
N GLN A 11 37.51 -18.00 2.68
CA GLN A 11 38.36 -18.91 1.88
C GLN A 11 37.80 -19.17 0.48
N ILE A 12 36.47 -19.21 0.35
CA ILE A 12 35.81 -19.40 -0.95
C ILE A 12 36.04 -18.18 -1.86
N GLY A 13 36.30 -17.00 -1.28
CA GLY A 13 36.61 -15.80 -2.04
C GLY A 13 35.47 -15.40 -2.98
N PHE A 14 34.22 -15.39 -2.49
CA PHE A 14 33.03 -15.11 -3.31
C PHE A 14 33.14 -13.85 -4.17
N HIS A 15 33.75 -12.80 -3.62
CA HIS A 15 33.97 -11.54 -4.33
C HIS A 15 34.94 -11.69 -5.51
N HIS A 16 35.95 -12.56 -5.41
CA HIS A 16 36.99 -12.70 -6.43
C HIS A 16 36.62 -13.77 -7.48
N ASN A 17 36.10 -14.91 -7.01
CA ASN A 17 35.77 -16.04 -7.88
C ASN A 17 34.43 -15.88 -8.61
N TYR A 18 33.46 -15.24 -7.95
CA TYR A 18 32.09 -15.12 -8.47
C TYR A 18 31.64 -13.67 -8.66
N HIS A 19 32.52 -12.67 -8.42
CA HIS A 19 32.18 -11.24 -8.49
C HIS A 19 30.93 -10.86 -7.68
N CYS A 20 30.67 -11.61 -6.61
CA CYS A 20 29.47 -11.51 -5.82
C CYS A 20 29.80 -11.34 -4.34
N ILE A 21 28.98 -10.56 -3.64
CA ILE A 21 29.12 -10.28 -2.21
C ILE A 21 28.08 -11.08 -1.45
N VAL A 22 28.51 -11.87 -0.47
CA VAL A 22 27.60 -12.53 0.47
C VAL A 22 27.18 -11.53 1.54
N LEU A 23 25.89 -11.23 1.61
CA LEU A 23 25.29 -10.29 2.57
C LEU A 23 24.83 -10.95 3.86
N GLY A 24 24.52 -12.26 3.82
CA GLY A 24 23.98 -12.97 4.97
C GLY A 24 23.95 -14.48 4.76
N ILE A 25 23.99 -15.22 5.86
CA ILE A 25 23.88 -16.68 5.88
C ILE A 25 22.70 -17.06 6.77
N GLN A 26 21.76 -17.84 6.27
CA GLN A 26 20.67 -18.42 7.06
C GLN A 26 20.96 -19.89 7.33
N ARG A 27 20.97 -20.26 8.62
CA ARG A 27 21.15 -21.63 9.10
C ARG A 27 20.05 -22.00 10.08
N LYS A 28 19.26 -23.04 9.77
CA LYS A 28 18.18 -23.57 10.63
C LYS A 28 17.32 -22.46 11.27
N ALA A 29 16.83 -21.52 10.44
CA ALA A 29 16.03 -20.35 10.83
C ALA A 29 16.74 -19.21 11.59
N ARG A 30 18.06 -19.26 11.81
CA ARG A 30 18.84 -18.12 12.30
C ARG A 30 19.56 -17.42 11.15
N MET A 31 19.39 -16.10 11.06
CA MET A 31 20.10 -15.25 10.11
C MET A 31 21.38 -14.72 10.77
N ILE A 32 22.51 -14.93 10.13
CA ILE A 32 23.83 -14.49 10.59
C ILE A 32 24.33 -13.43 9.61
N THR A 33 24.49 -12.20 10.10
CA THR A 33 24.91 -11.02 9.32
C THR A 33 26.24 -10.43 9.79
N SER A 34 26.82 -10.95 10.88
CA SER A 34 28.05 -10.45 11.50
C SER A 34 29.19 -11.48 11.45
N ARG A 35 30.42 -11.03 11.23
CA ARG A 35 31.66 -11.87 11.20
C ARG A 35 31.58 -13.07 10.25
N MET A 36 31.03 -12.86 9.05
CA MET A 36 30.75 -13.92 8.06
C MET A 36 32.00 -14.58 7.47
N THR A 37 33.14 -13.89 7.41
CA THR A 37 34.39 -14.37 6.79
C THR A 37 34.97 -15.63 7.43
N GLY A 38 34.75 -15.85 8.74
CA GLY A 38 35.24 -17.02 9.47
C GLY A 38 34.26 -18.21 9.54
N ILE A 39 33.03 -18.05 9.04
CA ILE A 39 31.99 -19.07 9.18
C ILE A 39 32.19 -20.15 8.12
N ARG A 40 32.32 -21.40 8.57
CA ARG A 40 32.33 -22.58 7.68
C ARG A 40 30.92 -22.92 7.23
N LEU A 41 30.73 -23.05 5.92
CA LEU A 41 29.44 -23.41 5.33
C LEU A 41 29.09 -24.88 5.61
N ALA A 42 27.84 -25.12 5.97
CA ALA A 42 27.27 -26.44 6.16
C ALA A 42 26.25 -26.75 5.06
N ALA A 43 25.99 -28.03 4.81
CA ALA A 43 24.94 -28.44 3.89
C ALA A 43 23.57 -27.91 4.38
N GLY A 44 22.84 -27.23 3.49
CA GLY A 44 21.54 -26.62 3.80
C GLY A 44 21.60 -25.16 4.27
N ASP A 45 22.78 -24.54 4.33
CA ASP A 45 22.88 -23.09 4.53
C ASP A 45 22.35 -22.34 3.29
N VAL A 46 21.56 -21.28 3.52
CA VAL A 46 21.08 -20.38 2.46
C VAL A 46 21.92 -19.11 2.49
N LEU A 47 22.46 -18.73 1.34
CA LEU A 47 23.33 -17.57 1.19
C LEU A 47 22.58 -16.45 0.49
N LEU A 48 22.53 -15.27 1.10
CA LEU A 48 22.05 -14.06 0.45
C LEU A 48 23.22 -13.41 -0.29
N VAL A 49 23.11 -13.29 -1.61
CA VAL A 49 24.19 -12.86 -2.49
C VAL A 49 23.77 -11.64 -3.30
N MET A 50 24.65 -10.64 -3.38
CA MET A 50 24.50 -9.44 -4.21
C MET A 50 25.55 -9.46 -5.32
N GLY A 51 25.12 -9.30 -6.57
CA GLY A 51 26.01 -9.28 -7.72
C GLY A 51 25.30 -8.71 -8.95
N THR A 52 26.00 -8.63 -10.08
CA THR A 52 25.38 -8.22 -11.34
C THR A 52 24.46 -9.32 -11.89
N ARG A 53 23.53 -8.97 -12.80
CA ARG A 53 22.64 -9.95 -13.44
C ARG A 53 23.42 -11.07 -14.13
N ASP A 54 24.57 -10.76 -14.74
CA ASP A 54 25.39 -11.73 -15.45
C ASP A 54 26.13 -12.67 -14.49
N ASP A 55 26.59 -12.15 -13.36
CA ASP A 55 27.29 -12.95 -12.35
C ASP A 55 26.35 -13.90 -11.60
N ILE A 56 25.12 -13.44 -11.29
CA ILE A 56 24.07 -14.29 -10.72
C ILE A 56 23.68 -15.40 -11.71
N ARG A 57 23.67 -15.12 -13.02
CA ARG A 57 23.39 -16.13 -14.04
C ARG A 57 24.48 -17.20 -14.11
N LYS A 58 25.76 -16.82 -14.00
CA LYS A 58 26.89 -17.76 -13.91
C LYS A 58 26.84 -18.62 -12.65
N LEU A 59 26.40 -18.05 -11.53
CA LEU A 59 26.16 -18.81 -10.29
C LEU A 59 25.09 -19.88 -10.46
N ARG A 60 24.04 -19.64 -11.27
CA ARG A 60 23.00 -20.63 -11.59
C ARG A 60 23.52 -21.82 -12.40
N GLU A 61 24.57 -21.61 -13.19
CA GLU A 61 25.20 -22.67 -13.98
C GLU A 61 26.20 -23.51 -13.16
N SER A 62 26.55 -23.06 -11.95
CA SER A 62 27.45 -23.79 -11.06
C SER A 62 26.75 -24.97 -10.38
N LYS A 63 27.43 -26.12 -10.29
CA LYS A 63 26.89 -27.35 -9.65
C LYS A 63 26.86 -27.30 -8.12
N ASP A 64 27.50 -26.30 -7.53
CA ASP A 64 27.74 -26.21 -6.09
C ASP A 64 26.69 -25.37 -5.35
N MET A 65 25.83 -24.64 -6.07
CA MET A 65 24.82 -23.74 -5.51
C MET A 65 23.50 -23.86 -6.27
N VAL A 66 22.38 -23.76 -5.55
CA VAL A 66 21.04 -23.71 -6.13
C VAL A 66 20.49 -22.31 -5.90
N VAL A 67 20.24 -21.58 -6.99
CA VAL A 67 19.65 -20.23 -6.93
C VAL A 67 18.14 -20.37 -6.73
N MET A 68 17.61 -19.76 -5.66
CA MET A 68 16.18 -19.71 -5.40
C MET A 68 15.53 -18.65 -6.31
N GLU A 69 14.75 -19.08 -7.31
CA GLU A 69 14.21 -18.22 -8.38
C GLU A 69 13.35 -17.05 -7.90
N TRP A 70 12.73 -17.13 -6.72
CA TRP A 70 11.81 -16.11 -6.19
C TRP A 70 12.47 -15.04 -5.32
N SER A 71 13.79 -15.03 -5.14
CA SER A 71 14.49 -14.12 -4.20
C SER A 71 15.37 -13.04 -4.86
N THR A 72 15.25 -12.82 -6.16
CA THR A 72 16.11 -11.84 -6.86
C THR A 72 15.40 -10.49 -6.95
N GLU A 73 15.72 -9.57 -6.04
CA GLU A 73 15.25 -8.18 -6.08
C GLU A 73 16.29 -7.28 -6.79
N GLU A 74 15.86 -6.43 -7.72
CA GLU A 74 16.76 -5.42 -8.29
C GLU A 74 16.97 -4.28 -7.27
N LEU A 75 18.22 -4.04 -6.87
CA LEU A 75 18.50 -2.93 -5.97
C LEU A 75 18.37 -1.59 -6.72
N PRO A 76 17.62 -0.61 -6.18
CA PRO A 76 17.47 0.69 -6.81
C PRO A 76 18.83 1.38 -6.94
N SER A 77 19.22 1.74 -8.17
CA SER A 77 20.48 2.43 -8.38
C SER A 77 20.40 3.87 -7.83
N LYS A 78 21.22 4.17 -6.82
CA LYS A 78 21.31 5.53 -6.22
C LYS A 78 21.74 6.61 -7.23
N LYS A 79 22.31 6.21 -8.38
CA LYS A 79 22.82 7.11 -9.43
C LYS A 79 21.74 8.01 -10.04
N TYR A 80 20.49 7.52 -10.16
CA TYR A 80 19.39 8.29 -10.74
C TYR A 80 18.51 8.98 -9.69
N ALA A 81 18.74 8.71 -8.39
CA ALA A 81 17.90 9.19 -7.30
C ALA A 81 17.78 10.72 -7.27
N ARG A 82 18.87 11.46 -7.53
CA ARG A 82 18.84 12.92 -7.56
C ARG A 82 18.00 13.48 -8.72
N ARG A 83 18.09 12.88 -9.92
CA ARG A 83 17.32 13.32 -11.10
C ARG A 83 15.84 13.05 -10.89
N VAL A 84 15.50 11.84 -10.44
CA VAL A 84 14.12 11.46 -10.13
C VAL A 84 13.55 12.32 -9.01
N GLY A 85 14.34 12.61 -7.96
CA GLY A 85 13.93 13.48 -6.87
C GLY A 85 13.60 14.91 -7.31
N ILE A 86 14.36 15.48 -8.25
CA ILE A 86 14.07 16.81 -8.82
C ILE A 86 12.77 16.78 -9.63
N ILE A 87 12.59 15.76 -10.49
CA ILE A 87 11.36 15.62 -11.29
C ILE A 87 10.15 15.47 -10.36
N PHE A 88 10.26 14.61 -9.34
CA PHE A 88 9.20 14.37 -8.37
C PHE A 88 8.84 15.64 -7.58
N ALA A 89 9.84 16.39 -7.11
CA ALA A 89 9.61 17.68 -6.46
C ALA A 89 8.94 18.69 -7.39
N GLY A 90 9.32 18.71 -8.67
CA GLY A 90 8.68 19.54 -9.69
C GLY A 90 7.21 19.19 -9.92
N VAL A 91 6.88 17.89 -9.98
CA VAL A 91 5.49 17.40 -10.08
C VAL A 91 4.66 17.83 -8.87
N ILE A 92 5.20 17.67 -7.66
CA ILE A 92 4.53 18.11 -6.43
C ILE A 92 4.33 19.62 -6.44
N GLY A 93 5.35 20.40 -6.80
CA GLY A 93 5.26 21.86 -6.88
C GLY A 93 4.19 22.33 -7.87
N ALA A 94 4.14 21.72 -9.06
CA ALA A 94 3.14 22.05 -10.08
C ALA A 94 1.71 21.68 -9.63
N ALA A 95 1.54 20.56 -8.94
CA ALA A 95 0.25 20.13 -8.40
C ALA A 95 -0.20 21.00 -7.21
N ALA A 96 0.71 21.32 -6.29
CA ALA A 96 0.41 22.08 -5.07
C ALA A 96 0.11 23.55 -5.34
N THR A 97 0.74 24.14 -6.36
CA THR A 97 0.47 25.53 -6.79
C THR A 97 -0.80 25.67 -7.63
N GLY A 98 -1.47 24.56 -7.97
CA GLY A 98 -2.65 24.56 -8.83
C GLY A 98 -2.35 24.91 -10.29
N PHE A 99 -1.08 24.97 -10.69
CA PHE A 99 -0.69 25.32 -12.07
C PHE A 99 -1.23 24.31 -13.08
N MET A 100 -1.29 23.03 -12.71
CA MET A 100 -1.85 21.98 -13.55
C MET A 100 -2.48 20.85 -12.71
N PRO A 101 -3.57 20.21 -13.18
CA PRO A 101 -4.18 19.10 -12.48
C PRO A 101 -3.20 17.97 -12.19
N ILE A 102 -3.38 17.31 -11.03
CA ILE A 102 -2.44 16.31 -10.52
C ILE A 102 -2.20 15.15 -11.50
N HIS A 103 -3.24 14.76 -12.25
CA HIS A 103 -3.16 13.69 -13.24
C HIS A 103 -2.24 14.07 -14.40
N MET A 104 -2.37 15.29 -14.94
CA MET A 104 -1.50 15.79 -16.00
C MET A 104 -0.05 15.91 -15.51
N SER A 105 0.16 16.46 -14.32
CA SER A 105 1.50 16.63 -13.74
C SER A 105 2.18 15.28 -13.52
N ALA A 106 1.42 14.28 -13.05
CA ALA A 106 1.91 12.91 -12.86
C ALA A 106 2.30 12.25 -14.20
N PHE A 107 1.48 12.39 -15.25
CA PHE A 107 1.79 11.82 -16.57
C PHE A 107 3.05 12.44 -17.19
N ILE A 108 3.20 13.77 -17.11
CA ILE A 108 4.41 14.46 -17.59
C ILE A 108 5.62 14.04 -16.78
N GLY A 109 5.51 13.97 -15.45
CA GLY A 109 6.58 13.51 -14.58
C GLY A 109 7.04 12.09 -14.88
N ALA A 110 6.09 11.17 -15.08
CA ALA A 110 6.38 9.79 -15.48
C ALA A 110 7.09 9.74 -16.85
N GLY A 111 6.61 10.53 -17.82
CA GLY A 111 7.25 10.68 -19.12
C GLY A 111 8.70 11.18 -19.01
N LEU A 112 8.95 12.20 -18.20
CA LEU A 112 10.30 12.73 -17.96
C LEU A 112 11.23 11.70 -17.31
N VAL A 113 10.74 10.89 -16.37
CA VAL A 113 11.53 9.82 -15.76
C VAL A 113 11.96 8.76 -16.79
N VAL A 114 11.08 8.42 -17.73
CA VAL A 114 11.38 7.48 -18.81
C VAL A 114 12.32 8.12 -19.85
N LEU A 115 12.06 9.36 -20.27
CA LEU A 115 12.88 10.10 -21.24
C LEU A 115 14.31 10.35 -20.74
N THR A 116 14.47 10.60 -19.44
CA THR A 116 15.80 10.79 -18.82
C THR A 116 16.57 9.48 -18.62
N GLY A 117 15.99 8.34 -19.02
CA GLY A 117 16.60 7.01 -18.90
C GLY A 117 16.75 6.54 -17.46
N CYS A 118 16.05 7.17 -16.50
CA CYS A 118 16.09 6.78 -15.11
C CYS A 118 15.34 5.45 -14.88
N LEU A 119 14.33 5.17 -15.72
CA LEU A 119 13.55 3.96 -15.69
C LEU A 119 13.22 3.48 -17.11
N ASN A 120 13.31 2.17 -17.36
CA ASN A 120 12.88 1.60 -18.65
C ASN A 120 11.36 1.50 -18.73
N LEU A 121 10.79 1.54 -19.95
CA LEU A 121 9.35 1.43 -20.18
C LEU A 121 8.75 0.16 -19.52
N ARG A 122 9.45 -0.98 -19.60
CA ARG A 122 9.03 -2.22 -18.91
C ARG A 122 9.00 -2.10 -17.39
N GLN A 123 9.95 -1.38 -16.79
CA GLN A 123 9.98 -1.13 -15.35
C GLN A 123 8.86 -0.16 -14.94
N SER A 124 8.57 0.85 -15.78
CA SER A 124 7.47 1.80 -15.54
C SER A 124 6.12 1.10 -15.56
N MET A 125 5.89 0.22 -16.54
CA MET A 125 4.65 -0.55 -16.61
C MET A 125 4.49 -1.55 -15.45
N ARG A 126 5.60 -2.08 -14.92
CA ARG A 126 5.57 -2.94 -13.71
C ARG A 126 5.25 -2.16 -12.43
N ALA A 127 5.52 -0.85 -12.40
CA ALA A 127 5.17 -0.01 -11.27
C ALA A 127 3.66 0.25 -11.18
N LEU A 128 2.90 0.01 -12.26
CA LEU A 128 1.45 0.06 -12.24
C LEU A 128 0.89 -1.21 -11.63
N ASP A 129 0.31 -1.09 -10.44
CA ASP A 129 -0.41 -2.18 -9.81
C ASP A 129 -1.74 -2.40 -10.53
N SER A 130 -1.82 -3.49 -11.29
CA SER A 130 -3.03 -3.87 -12.03
C SER A 130 -4.21 -4.11 -11.07
N SER A 131 -3.96 -4.59 -9.86
CA SER A 131 -5.00 -4.83 -8.85
C SER A 131 -5.70 -3.53 -8.46
N ILE A 132 -4.94 -2.45 -8.27
CA ILE A 132 -5.50 -1.12 -7.94
C ILE A 132 -6.33 -0.58 -9.11
N ILE A 133 -5.84 -0.72 -10.35
CA ILE A 133 -6.55 -0.27 -11.55
C ILE A 133 -7.88 -1.02 -11.69
N PHE A 134 -7.85 -2.36 -11.58
CA PHE A 134 -9.06 -3.18 -11.63
C PHE A 134 -10.02 -2.87 -10.49
N LEU A 135 -9.52 -2.60 -9.29
CA LEU A 135 -10.35 -2.22 -8.14
C LEU A 135 -11.11 -0.91 -8.40
N ILE A 136 -10.41 0.12 -8.90
CA ILE A 136 -11.04 1.41 -9.23
C ILE A 136 -12.05 1.22 -10.36
N ALA A 137 -11.70 0.50 -11.43
CA ALA A 137 -12.60 0.26 -12.55
C ALA A 137 -13.86 -0.53 -12.12
N ALA A 138 -13.68 -1.62 -11.35
CA ALA A 138 -14.76 -2.46 -10.88
C ALA A 138 -15.69 -1.72 -9.91
N GLY A 139 -15.14 -0.93 -8.99
CA GLY A 139 -15.99 -0.18 -8.07
C GLY A 139 -16.68 1.03 -8.73
N LEU A 140 -16.08 1.66 -9.74
CA LEU A 140 -16.79 2.66 -10.56
C LEU A 140 -17.95 2.00 -11.32
N ALA A 141 -17.72 0.83 -11.94
CA ALA A 141 -18.77 0.07 -12.61
C ALA A 141 -19.89 -0.35 -11.64
N MET A 142 -19.52 -0.81 -10.43
CA MET A 142 -20.47 -1.17 -9.37
C MET A 142 -21.26 0.04 -8.87
N SER A 143 -20.60 1.19 -8.71
CA SER A 143 -21.25 2.45 -8.32
C SER A 143 -22.33 2.86 -9.33
N VAL A 144 -22.01 2.82 -10.63
CA VAL A 144 -22.97 3.11 -11.70
C VAL A 144 -24.09 2.06 -11.73
N ALA A 145 -23.77 0.78 -11.58
CA ALA A 145 -24.78 -0.29 -11.54
C ALA A 145 -25.75 -0.11 -10.36
N LEU A 146 -25.25 0.28 -9.18
CA LEU A 146 -26.07 0.51 -7.99
C LEU A 146 -26.98 1.73 -8.13
N GLN A 147 -26.53 2.77 -8.84
CA GLN A 147 -27.36 3.92 -9.19
C GLN A 147 -28.45 3.56 -10.21
N VAL A 148 -28.08 2.88 -11.31
CA VAL A 148 -29.03 2.51 -12.39
C VAL A 148 -30.09 1.51 -11.92
N THR A 149 -29.72 0.57 -11.03
CA THR A 149 -30.67 -0.39 -10.45
C THR A 149 -31.57 0.23 -9.38
N GLY A 150 -31.33 1.48 -8.98
CA GLY A 150 -32.01 2.11 -7.85
C GLY A 150 -31.65 1.52 -6.49
N GLY A 151 -30.67 0.60 -6.41
CA GLY A 151 -30.23 0.00 -5.16
C GLY A 151 -29.64 1.03 -4.19
N ALA A 152 -28.97 2.06 -4.71
CA ALA A 152 -28.46 3.17 -3.89
C ALA A 152 -29.60 3.93 -3.20
N ALA A 153 -30.66 4.23 -3.94
CA ALA A 153 -31.86 4.87 -3.40
C ALA A 153 -32.57 3.95 -2.39
N LEU A 154 -32.74 2.66 -2.69
CA LEU A 154 -33.33 1.71 -1.73
C LEU A 154 -32.57 1.65 -0.39
N LEU A 155 -31.24 1.68 -0.43
CA LEU A 155 -30.42 1.71 0.78
C LEU A 155 -30.51 3.04 1.51
N ALA A 156 -30.51 4.16 0.78
CA ALA A 156 -30.69 5.51 1.33
C ALA A 156 -32.06 5.66 2.00
N HIS A 157 -33.14 5.36 1.27
CA HIS A 157 -34.51 5.33 1.80
C HIS A 157 -34.65 4.39 3.00
N GLY A 158 -34.01 3.22 2.98
CA GLY A 158 -34.01 2.29 4.12
C GLY A 158 -33.36 2.89 5.36
N LEU A 159 -32.21 3.55 5.20
CA LEU A 159 -31.51 4.26 6.27
C LEU A 159 -32.32 5.44 6.81
N VAL A 160 -32.85 6.28 5.93
CA VAL A 160 -33.68 7.45 6.29
C VAL A 160 -34.98 7.01 6.97
N ASN A 161 -35.61 5.92 6.50
CA ASN A 161 -36.85 5.40 7.09
C ASN A 161 -36.64 4.85 8.51
N ILE A 162 -35.53 4.16 8.77
CA ILE A 162 -35.19 3.69 10.12
C ILE A 162 -34.89 4.87 11.07
N MET A 163 -34.38 5.98 10.51
CA MET A 163 -33.99 7.19 11.24
C MET A 163 -35.04 8.31 11.15
N MET A 164 -36.29 8.01 10.79
CA MET A 164 -37.31 9.05 10.60
C MET A 164 -37.44 9.97 11.81
N GLY A 165 -37.26 11.28 11.59
CA GLY A 165 -37.32 12.32 12.62
C GLY A 165 -35.99 12.66 13.30
N ALA A 166 -34.88 11.99 12.93
CA ALA A 166 -33.55 12.36 13.38
C ALA A 166 -32.98 13.52 12.54
N ASP A 167 -32.17 14.35 13.18
CA ASP A 167 -31.41 15.42 12.55
C ASP A 167 -30.48 14.87 11.44
N PRO A 168 -30.35 15.51 10.26
CA PRO A 168 -29.40 15.11 9.21
C PRO A 168 -27.99 14.80 9.73
N VAL A 169 -27.53 15.52 10.76
CA VAL A 169 -26.23 15.28 11.41
C VAL A 169 -26.15 13.89 12.06
N ILE A 170 -27.24 13.42 12.68
CA ILE A 170 -27.31 12.09 13.31
C ILE A 170 -27.25 10.99 12.24
N ILE A 171 -27.93 11.20 11.11
CA ILE A 171 -27.92 10.25 9.99
C ILE A 171 -26.51 10.14 9.41
N MET A 172 -25.82 11.27 9.21
CA MET A 172 -24.42 11.30 8.76
C MET A 172 -23.49 10.59 9.75
N SER A 173 -23.66 10.85 11.04
CA SER A 173 -22.86 10.25 12.11
C SER A 173 -23.02 8.73 12.19
N ALA A 174 -24.25 8.23 12.05
CA ALA A 174 -24.52 6.81 12.01
C ALA A 174 -24.00 6.13 10.75
N MET A 175 -24.12 6.81 9.60
CA MET A 175 -23.58 6.31 8.34
C MET A 175 -22.05 6.21 8.40
N PHE A 176 -21.38 7.20 9.00
CA PHE A 176 -19.94 7.15 9.28
C PHE A 176 -19.56 5.92 10.10
N LEU A 177 -20.28 5.67 11.21
CA LEU A 177 -19.98 4.56 12.11
C LEU A 177 -20.18 3.21 11.41
N LEU A 178 -21.28 3.06 10.67
CA LEU A 178 -21.55 1.88 9.86
C LEU A 178 -20.40 1.62 8.85
N MET A 179 -19.96 2.66 8.14
CA MET A 179 -18.85 2.55 7.20
C MET A 179 -17.54 2.20 7.90
N ALA A 180 -17.23 2.84 9.02
CA ALA A 180 -16.01 2.56 9.80
C ALA A 180 -15.95 1.09 10.23
N VAL A 181 -17.10 0.50 10.63
CA VAL A 181 -17.20 -0.92 10.96
C VAL A 181 -17.04 -1.79 9.71
N LEU A 182 -17.76 -1.51 8.63
CA LEU A 182 -17.72 -2.31 7.39
C LEU A 182 -16.36 -2.28 6.69
N THR A 183 -15.60 -1.20 6.86
CA THR A 183 -14.22 -1.09 6.37
C THR A 183 -13.28 -2.07 7.07
N ASN A 184 -13.65 -2.72 8.18
CA ASN A 184 -12.83 -3.81 8.73
C ASN A 184 -12.78 -5.04 7.81
N VAL A 185 -13.79 -5.21 6.95
CA VAL A 185 -13.91 -6.35 6.03
C VAL A 185 -13.47 -5.96 4.61
N LEU A 186 -13.69 -4.70 4.23
CA LEU A 186 -13.39 -4.15 2.90
C LEU A 186 -12.10 -3.32 2.94
N SER A 187 -11.31 -3.31 1.85
CA SER A 187 -10.19 -2.35 1.77
C SER A 187 -10.69 -0.90 1.78
N ASN A 188 -9.89 0.05 2.31
CA ASN A 188 -10.27 1.47 2.39
C ASN A 188 -10.77 2.02 1.03
N ASN A 189 -10.08 1.67 -0.04
CA ASN A 189 -10.42 2.09 -1.40
C ASN A 189 -11.75 1.46 -1.88
N ALA A 190 -11.99 0.18 -1.55
CA ALA A 190 -13.25 -0.48 -1.88
C ALA A 190 -14.43 0.14 -1.13
N THR A 191 -14.27 0.42 0.17
CA THR A 191 -15.32 1.10 0.96
C THR A 191 -15.62 2.47 0.37
N ALA A 192 -14.61 3.32 0.15
CA ALA A 192 -14.83 4.66 -0.35
C ALA A 192 -15.63 4.65 -1.66
N LEU A 193 -15.26 3.75 -2.57
CA LEU A 193 -15.88 3.64 -3.89
C LEU A 193 -17.31 3.08 -3.84
N LEU A 194 -17.60 2.12 -2.96
CA LEU A 194 -18.93 1.56 -2.76
C LEU A 194 -19.90 2.54 -2.10
N PHE A 195 -19.42 3.26 -1.08
CA PHE A 195 -20.28 4.08 -0.22
C PHE A 195 -20.44 5.52 -0.70
N THR A 196 -19.54 6.04 -1.55
CA THR A 196 -19.70 7.36 -2.17
C THR A 196 -21.05 7.55 -2.88
N PRO A 197 -21.51 6.65 -3.78
CA PRO A 197 -22.80 6.83 -4.45
C PRO A 197 -23.99 6.73 -3.50
N ILE A 198 -23.90 5.91 -2.45
CA ILE A 198 -24.92 5.79 -1.41
C ILE A 198 -25.00 7.10 -0.64
N ALA A 199 -23.85 7.64 -0.22
CA ALA A 199 -23.75 8.90 0.51
C ALA A 199 -24.31 10.09 -0.29
N ILE A 200 -24.02 10.17 -1.60
CA ILE A 200 -24.58 11.19 -2.49
C ILE A 200 -26.11 11.03 -2.61
N SER A 201 -26.60 9.80 -2.73
CA SER A 201 -28.05 9.54 -2.84
C SER A 201 -28.79 9.92 -1.56
N THR A 202 -28.23 9.56 -0.39
CA THR A 202 -28.77 9.93 0.92
C THR A 202 -28.76 11.46 1.13
N ALA A 203 -27.70 12.15 0.72
CA ALA A 203 -27.65 13.62 0.79
C ALA A 203 -28.75 14.28 -0.06
N ASN A 204 -28.94 13.78 -1.29
CA ASN A 204 -29.99 14.26 -2.19
C ASN A 204 -31.40 14.01 -1.63
N GLU A 205 -31.65 12.86 -1.00
CA GLU A 205 -32.93 12.56 -0.34
C GLU A 205 -33.21 13.49 0.85
N LEU A 206 -32.17 13.85 1.61
CA LEU A 206 -32.27 14.76 2.76
C LEU A 206 -32.32 16.24 2.35
N GLY A 207 -32.09 16.57 1.07
CA GLY A 207 -32.03 17.94 0.58
C GLY A 207 -30.80 18.71 1.05
N VAL A 208 -29.70 18.00 1.33
CA VAL A 208 -28.47 18.51 1.93
C VAL A 208 -27.33 18.50 0.90
N GLU A 209 -26.35 19.40 1.04
CA GLU A 209 -25.15 19.40 0.20
C GLU A 209 -24.37 18.06 0.29
N PRO A 210 -24.10 17.39 -0.84
CA PRO A 210 -23.42 16.08 -0.85
C PRO A 210 -22.00 16.11 -0.29
N GLU A 211 -21.35 17.27 -0.26
CA GLU A 211 -19.94 17.40 0.14
C GLU A 211 -19.70 16.87 1.55
N MET A 212 -20.58 17.16 2.50
CA MET A 212 -20.39 16.68 3.86
C MET A 212 -20.52 15.15 3.95
N PHE A 213 -21.48 14.57 3.23
CA PHE A 213 -21.63 13.11 3.15
C PHE A 213 -20.40 12.44 2.52
N ILE A 214 -19.78 13.08 1.53
CA ILE A 214 -18.53 12.62 0.92
C ILE A 214 -17.37 12.69 1.92
N TYR A 215 -17.25 13.78 2.71
CA TYR A 215 -16.25 13.85 3.78
C TYR A 215 -16.45 12.75 4.82
N ALA A 216 -17.69 12.44 5.19
CA ALA A 216 -18.00 11.30 6.06
C ALA A 216 -17.40 10.00 5.52
N VAL A 217 -17.60 9.72 4.23
CA VAL A 217 -17.07 8.52 3.56
C VAL A 217 -15.54 8.51 3.57
N ILE A 218 -14.90 9.64 3.28
CA ILE A 218 -13.44 9.77 3.24
C ILE A 218 -12.85 9.50 4.63
N PHE A 219 -13.37 10.13 5.68
CA PHE A 219 -12.86 9.93 7.03
C PHE A 219 -13.18 8.52 7.57
N ALA A 220 -14.40 8.02 7.35
CA ALA A 220 -14.81 6.69 7.81
C ALA A 220 -14.01 5.56 7.16
N SER A 221 -13.75 5.66 5.84
CA SER A 221 -12.93 4.68 5.12
C SER A 221 -11.46 4.68 5.55
N ASN A 222 -10.95 5.80 6.07
CA ASN A 222 -9.58 5.88 6.59
C ASN A 222 -9.48 5.48 8.07
N CYS A 223 -10.56 5.57 8.85
CA CYS A 223 -10.58 5.15 10.26
C CYS A 223 -10.15 3.69 10.47
N CYS A 224 -10.43 2.79 9.52
CA CYS A 224 -10.00 1.39 9.61
C CYS A 224 -8.48 1.22 9.58
N ALA A 225 -7.76 2.05 8.82
CA ALA A 225 -6.29 2.01 8.80
C ALA A 225 -5.67 2.27 10.19
N LEU A 226 -6.44 2.80 11.13
CA LEU A 226 -5.99 3.04 12.50
C LEU A 226 -6.30 1.84 13.40
N ALA A 227 -7.47 1.21 13.23
CA ALA A 227 -7.97 0.15 14.12
C ALA A 227 -7.56 -1.28 13.70
N SER A 228 -7.32 -1.54 12.42
CA SER A 228 -6.96 -2.88 11.93
C SER A 228 -5.67 -2.85 11.10
N PRO A 229 -4.70 -3.74 11.39
CA PRO A 229 -3.49 -3.90 10.60
C PRO A 229 -3.77 -4.58 9.25
N ILE A 230 -4.89 -5.31 9.10
CA ILE A 230 -5.25 -6.00 7.85
C ILE A 230 -5.73 -5.00 6.79
N GLY A 231 -6.35 -3.90 7.22
CA GLY A 231 -6.93 -2.90 6.32
C GLY A 231 -5.92 -2.15 5.46
N TYR A 232 -4.62 -2.16 5.82
CA TYR A 232 -3.61 -1.36 5.10
C TYR A 232 -2.22 -2.02 5.08
N GLN A 233 -1.67 -2.19 3.88
CA GLN A 233 -0.41 -2.92 3.66
C GLN A 233 0.78 -2.33 4.45
N THR A 234 0.84 -1.02 4.65
CA THR A 234 1.94 -0.41 5.41
C THR A 234 1.92 -0.78 6.89
N ASN A 235 0.74 -1.00 7.48
CA ASN A 235 0.62 -1.42 8.88
C ASN A 235 1.17 -2.84 9.07
N LEU A 236 0.95 -3.73 8.09
CA LEU A 236 1.52 -5.07 8.09
C LEU A 236 3.05 -5.04 8.00
N ILE A 237 3.60 -4.13 7.17
CA ILE A 237 5.06 -3.99 7.02
C ILE A 237 5.71 -3.53 8.33
N VAL A 238 5.05 -2.66 9.10
CA VAL A 238 5.56 -2.18 10.39
C VAL A 238 5.30 -3.19 11.51
N MET A 239 4.25 -3.98 11.42
CA MET A 239 3.88 -4.98 12.43
C MET A 239 4.99 -6.01 12.67
N GLY A 240 5.64 -6.50 11.61
CA GLY A 240 6.70 -7.51 11.70
C GLY A 240 7.93 -7.02 12.49
N PRO A 241 8.64 -5.97 12.04
CA PRO A 241 9.80 -5.42 12.74
C PRO A 241 9.46 -4.81 14.10
N GLY A 242 8.27 -4.21 14.23
CA GLY A 242 7.81 -3.56 15.45
C GLY A 242 7.29 -4.51 16.54
N HIS A 243 7.18 -5.81 16.25
CA HIS A 243 6.62 -6.82 17.17
C HIS A 243 5.21 -6.49 17.68
N TYR A 244 4.44 -5.72 16.91
CA TYR A 244 3.07 -5.33 17.28
C TYR A 244 2.12 -6.51 17.13
N LYS A 245 1.18 -6.64 18.06
CA LYS A 245 0.07 -7.59 17.97
C LYS A 245 -1.16 -6.90 17.38
N PHE A 246 -2.09 -7.68 16.84
CA PHE A 246 -3.38 -7.17 16.36
C PHE A 246 -4.12 -6.33 17.41
N ALA A 247 -4.06 -6.76 18.68
CA ALA A 247 -4.65 -6.04 19.80
C ALA A 247 -4.03 -4.66 20.06
N ASP A 248 -2.76 -4.45 19.73
CA ASP A 248 -2.09 -3.15 19.93
C ASP A 248 -2.64 -2.11 18.94
N TYR A 249 -2.90 -2.53 17.70
CA TYR A 249 -3.56 -1.70 16.69
C TYR A 249 -4.99 -1.36 17.08
N MET A 250 -5.78 -2.34 17.53
CA MET A 250 -7.15 -2.06 18.00
C MET A 250 -7.17 -1.12 19.19
N ARG A 251 -6.24 -1.29 20.15
CA ARG A 251 -6.20 -0.50 21.38
C ARG A 251 -5.84 0.96 21.14
N ALA A 252 -5.01 1.26 20.14
CA ALA A 252 -4.67 2.62 19.75
C ALA A 252 -5.68 3.20 18.74
N GLY A 253 -6.14 2.37 17.80
CA GLY A 253 -6.95 2.79 16.68
C GLY A 253 -8.41 3.01 16.99
N VAL A 254 -9.03 2.18 17.84
CA VAL A 254 -10.45 2.35 18.21
C VAL A 254 -10.68 3.68 18.95
N PRO A 255 -9.89 4.08 19.96
CA PRO A 255 -10.03 5.39 20.58
C PRO A 255 -9.85 6.55 19.59
N LEU A 256 -8.89 6.43 18.66
CA LEU A 256 -8.66 7.47 17.66
C LEU A 256 -9.81 7.54 16.65
N ALA A 257 -10.36 6.42 16.21
CA ALA A 257 -11.52 6.37 15.34
C ALA A 257 -12.76 7.00 15.99
N ILE A 258 -12.98 6.76 17.29
CA ILE A 258 -14.03 7.43 18.08
C ILE A 258 -13.78 8.93 18.15
N LEU A 259 -12.53 9.37 18.35
CA LEU A 259 -12.18 10.79 18.38
C LEU A 259 -12.45 11.47 17.04
N ILE A 260 -12.06 10.84 15.92
CA ILE A 260 -12.34 11.33 14.56
C ILE A 260 -13.85 11.39 14.32
N TRP A 261 -14.59 10.37 14.73
CA TRP A 261 -16.05 10.34 14.60
C TRP A 261 -16.73 11.46 15.39
N LEU A 262 -16.30 11.70 16.64
CA LEU A 262 -16.81 12.80 17.47
C LEU A 262 -16.44 14.16 16.87
N ALA A 263 -15.19 14.33 16.43
CA ALA A 263 -14.72 15.57 15.80
C ALA A 263 -15.49 15.86 14.50
N TYR A 264 -15.72 14.84 13.68
CA TYR A 264 -16.52 14.94 12.47
C TYR A 264 -17.98 15.29 12.79
N THR A 265 -18.60 14.61 13.75
CA THR A 265 -20.00 14.87 14.16
C THR A 265 -20.15 16.29 14.73
N ALA A 266 -19.18 16.76 15.51
CA ALA A 266 -19.15 18.13 16.02
C ALA A 266 -18.95 19.16 14.89
N TYR A 267 -18.07 18.88 13.94
CA TYR A 267 -17.86 19.74 12.77
C TYR A 267 -19.13 19.86 11.92
N SER A 268 -19.79 18.74 11.64
CA SER A 268 -21.06 18.76 10.91
C SER A 268 -22.13 19.55 11.66
N PHE A 269 -22.19 19.47 12.99
CA PHE A 269 -23.16 20.21 13.80
C PHE A 269 -22.95 21.73 13.78
N VAL A 270 -21.73 22.20 13.51
CA VAL A 270 -21.41 23.64 13.43
C VAL A 270 -21.70 24.21 12.04
N MET A 271 -21.75 23.35 11.02
CA MET A 271 -21.90 23.75 9.62
C MET A 271 -23.35 23.72 9.12
N PHE A 272 -24.26 23.02 9.82
CA PHE A 272 -25.73 23.11 9.67
C PHE A 272 -26.33 24.12 10.65
#